data_AF-A0A7C7MGY8-F1
#
_entry.id   AF-A0A7C7MGY8-F1
#
_cell.length_a   1.000
_cell.length_b   1.000
_cell.length_c   1.000
_cell.angle_alpha   90.00
_cell.angle_beta   90.00
_cell.angle_gamma   90.00
#
_symmetry.space_group_name_H-M   'P 1'
#
loop_
_entity.id
_entity.type
_entity.pdbx_description
1 polymer ?
#
loop_
_entity_poly.entity_id
_entity_poly.type
_entity_poly.pdbx_seq_one_letter_code
_entity_poly.pdbx_strand_id
1 'polypeptide(L)'
;MSQPAPKPDRTTSISLDSSVFVGRQQEMAALEAALHDALSGQGRLVMLAGEPGIGKTRTAQELAAYAKEHGVQVLWGWCYEEEGAPPYWPWVQTMRSYVQQASRE
;
A
#
# COMPACT_ATOMS: atom_id res chain seq x y z
N MET A 1 -8.34 11.86 31.87
CA MET A 1 -8.11 11.96 30.42
C MET A 1 -8.27 10.57 29.85
N SER A 2 -9.46 10.26 29.31
CA SER A 2 -9.73 8.94 28.73
C SER A 2 -8.96 8.80 27.42
N GLN A 3 -8.06 7.83 27.39
CA GLN A 3 -7.41 7.38 26.16
C GLN A 3 -8.51 6.89 25.21
N PRO A 4 -8.61 7.41 23.97
CA PRO A 4 -9.57 6.87 23.01
C PRO A 4 -9.22 5.40 22.77
N ALA A 5 -10.25 4.55 22.72
CA ALA A 5 -10.08 3.13 22.49
C ALA A 5 -9.24 2.91 21.20
N PRO A 6 -8.27 1.98 21.20
CA PRO A 6 -7.54 1.66 19.99
C PRO A 6 -8.54 1.19 18.93
N LYS A 7 -8.71 1.98 17.86
CA LYS A 7 -9.49 1.55 16.69
C LYS A 7 -8.83 0.27 16.16
N PRO A 8 -9.62 -0.73 15.74
CA PRO A 8 -9.08 -2.01 15.32
C PRO A 8 -8.00 -1.76 14.27
N ASP A 9 -6.81 -2.30 14.51
CA ASP A 9 -5.73 -2.32 13.55
C ASP A 9 -6.29 -2.90 12.26
N ARG A 10 -6.58 -2.03 11.28
CA ARG A 10 -6.84 -2.47 9.91
C ARG A 10 -5.50 -2.85 9.29
N THR A 11 -4.83 -3.83 9.90
CA THR A 11 -3.79 -4.65 9.27
C THR A 11 -4.53 -5.56 8.30
N THR A 12 -5.20 -4.94 7.33
CA THR A 12 -6.01 -5.63 6.34
C THR A 12 -5.03 -6.12 5.29
N SER A 13 -4.84 -7.43 5.25
CA SER A 13 -4.31 -8.13 4.10
C SER A 13 -4.90 -7.52 2.82
N ILE A 14 -4.06 -7.18 1.85
CA ILE A 14 -4.54 -6.72 0.53
C ILE A 14 -5.33 -7.86 -0.10
N SER A 15 -6.65 -7.86 0.04
CA SER A 15 -7.56 -8.76 -0.65
C SER A 15 -7.97 -8.08 -1.95
N LEU A 16 -7.59 -8.68 -3.08
CA LEU A 16 -8.16 -8.29 -4.37
C LEU A 16 -9.62 -8.76 -4.38
N ASP A 17 -10.55 -7.83 -4.59
CA ASP A 17 -11.92 -8.19 -4.95
C ASP A 17 -11.90 -8.86 -6.34
N SER A 18 -12.70 -9.92 -6.54
CA SER A 18 -12.65 -10.76 -7.76
C SER A 18 -13.28 -10.09 -9.00
N SER A 19 -13.70 -8.83 -8.87
CA SER A 19 -14.16 -8.01 -9.98
C SER A 19 -13.04 -7.78 -11.02
N VAL A 20 -13.40 -7.87 -12.30
CA VAL A 20 -12.46 -7.69 -13.43
C VAL A 20 -11.90 -6.27 -13.41
N PHE A 21 -10.57 -6.13 -13.40
CA PHE A 21 -9.91 -4.85 -13.56
C PHE A 21 -9.90 -4.44 -15.04
N VAL A 22 -10.70 -3.43 -15.40
CA VAL A 22 -10.86 -2.97 -16.78
C VAL A 22 -10.34 -1.54 -16.93
N GLY A 23 -9.63 -1.29 -18.04
CA GLY A 23 -8.99 0.00 -18.30
C GLY A 23 -7.65 0.15 -17.57
N ARG A 24 -7.09 1.37 -17.58
CA ARG A 24 -5.86 1.73 -16.86
C ARG A 24 -4.55 1.06 -17.31
N GLN A 25 -4.49 0.55 -18.55
CA GLN A 25 -3.26 -0.08 -19.06
C GLN A 25 -2.06 0.87 -19.04
N GLN A 26 -2.27 2.15 -19.34
CA GLN A 26 -1.19 3.14 -19.36
C GLN A 26 -0.68 3.43 -17.94
N GLU A 27 -1.58 3.58 -16.97
CA GLU A 27 -1.23 3.82 -15.58
C GLU A 27 -0.54 2.59 -14.96
N MET A 28 -1.04 1.39 -15.22
CA MET A 28 -0.39 0.15 -14.78
C MET A 28 1.00 0.00 -15.40
N ALA A 29 1.16 0.24 -16.71
CA ALA A 29 2.47 0.20 -17.35
C ALA A 29 3.47 1.20 -16.73
N ALA A 30 3.01 2.41 -16.38
CA ALA A 30 3.85 3.39 -15.71
C ALA A 30 4.25 2.97 -14.29
N LEU A 31 3.32 2.36 -13.54
CA LEU A 31 3.58 1.84 -12.20
C LEU A 31 4.53 0.64 -12.22
N GLU A 32 4.34 -0.28 -13.16
CA GLU A 32 5.22 -1.43 -13.37
C GLU A 32 6.62 -0.96 -13.77
N ALA A 33 6.75 0.02 -14.67
CA ALA A 33 8.05 0.60 -15.00
C ALA A 33 8.74 1.21 -13.77
N ALA A 34 8.00 1.96 -12.95
CA ALA A 34 8.55 2.52 -11.70
C ALA A 34 8.97 1.44 -10.69
N LEU A 35 8.25 0.32 -10.64
CA LEU A 35 8.63 -0.83 -9.81
C LEU A 35 9.92 -1.47 -10.32
N HIS A 36 10.05 -1.69 -11.63
CA HIS A 36 11.28 -2.24 -12.23
C HIS A 36 12.49 -1.32 -12.00
N ASP A 37 12.32 -0.01 -12.13
CA ASP A 37 13.35 0.96 -11.78
C ASP A 37 13.79 0.81 -10.31
N ALA A 38 12.83 0.70 -9.39
CA ALA A 38 13.11 0.50 -7.97
C ALA A 38 13.88 -0.81 -7.70
N LEU A 39 13.49 -1.90 -8.37
CA LEU A 39 14.19 -3.19 -8.29
C LEU A 39 15.61 -3.13 -8.88
N SER A 40 15.85 -2.26 -9.85
CA SER A 40 17.20 -2.00 -10.39
C SER A 40 18.08 -1.12 -9.48
N GLY A 41 17.57 -0.72 -8.30
CA GLY A 41 18.27 0.13 -7.34
C GLY A 41 17.97 1.63 -7.50
N GLN A 42 17.10 2.01 -8.43
CA GLN A 42 16.67 3.40 -8.62
C GLN A 42 15.32 3.64 -7.95
N GLY A 43 15.34 4.06 -6.67
CA GLY A 43 14.13 4.35 -5.91
C GLY A 43 13.16 5.29 -6.64
N ARG A 44 11.86 5.03 -6.49
CA ARG A 44 10.77 5.81 -7.09
C ARG A 44 9.72 6.18 -6.05
N LEU A 45 9.09 7.34 -6.24
CA LEU A 45 7.90 7.77 -5.51
C LEU A 45 6.82 8.10 -6.54
N VAL A 46 5.65 7.47 -6.42
CA VAL A 46 4.52 7.67 -7.33
C VAL A 46 3.28 8.06 -6.54
N MET A 47 2.53 9.04 -7.05
CA MET A 47 1.27 9.50 -6.45
C MET A 47 0.12 9.23 -7.43
N LEU A 48 -0.88 8.48 -6.97
CA LEU A 48 -2.14 8.31 -7.71
C LEU A 48 -3.10 9.44 -7.34
N ALA A 49 -3.30 10.38 -8.27
CA ALA A 49 -4.24 11.48 -8.12
C ALA A 49 -5.44 11.30 -9.07
N GLY A 50 -6.60 11.79 -8.66
CA GLY A 50 -7.83 11.69 -9.46
C GLY A 50 -9.09 11.76 -8.61
N GLU A 51 -10.24 11.78 -9.27
CA GLU A 51 -11.55 11.95 -8.64
C GLU A 51 -11.87 10.84 -7.62
N PRO A 52 -12.67 11.13 -6.57
CA PRO A 52 -13.21 10.10 -5.69
C PRO A 52 -13.89 8.98 -6.49
N GLY A 53 -13.66 7.72 -6.12
CA GLY A 53 -14.27 6.58 -6.80
C GLY A 53 -13.64 6.17 -8.15
N ILE A 54 -12.70 6.92 -8.72
CA ILE A 54 -12.10 6.60 -10.04
C ILE A 54 -11.17 5.36 -10.07
N GLY A 55 -11.10 4.61 -8.98
CA GLY A 55 -10.33 3.36 -8.88
C GLY A 55 -8.90 3.47 -8.37
N LYS A 56 -8.46 4.62 -7.81
CA LYS A 56 -7.07 4.81 -7.31
C LYS A 56 -6.60 3.70 -6.36
N THR A 57 -7.40 3.38 -5.35
CA THR A 57 -7.09 2.31 -4.39
C THR A 57 -7.01 0.97 -5.09
N ARG A 58 -7.93 0.68 -6.02
CA ARG A 58 -7.92 -0.55 -6.80
C ARG A 58 -6.66 -0.66 -7.66
N THR A 59 -6.26 0.40 -8.36
CA THR A 59 -5.01 0.43 -9.15
C THR A 59 -3.78 0.15 -8.27
N ALA A 60 -3.70 0.72 -7.07
CA ALA A 60 -2.60 0.42 -6.15
C ALA A 60 -2.65 -1.03 -5.62
N GLN A 61 -3.83 -1.62 -5.45
CA GLN A 61 -3.97 -3.04 -5.09
C GLN A 61 -3.54 -3.97 -6.23
N GLU A 62 -3.84 -3.63 -7.48
CA GLU A 62 -3.37 -4.39 -8.66
C GLU A 62 -1.84 -4.37 -8.74
N LEU A 63 -1.21 -3.20 -8.60
CA LEU A 63 0.25 -3.12 -8.54
C LEU A 63 0.83 -3.95 -7.39
N ALA A 64 0.18 -3.92 -6.22
CA ALA A 64 0.61 -4.72 -5.07
C ALA A 64 0.50 -6.23 -5.34
N ALA A 65 -0.52 -6.68 -6.06
CA ALA A 65 -0.65 -8.08 -6.46
C ALA A 65 0.42 -8.47 -7.48
N TYR A 66 0.60 -7.66 -8.52
CA TYR A 66 1.68 -7.82 -9.49
C TYR A 66 3.05 -7.91 -8.80
N ALA A 67 3.35 -6.99 -7.89
CA ALA A 67 4.62 -6.96 -7.16
C ALA A 67 4.84 -8.26 -6.36
N LYS A 68 3.80 -8.75 -5.66
CA LYS A 68 3.87 -10.02 -4.91
C LYS A 68 4.11 -11.22 -5.82
N GLU A 69 3.45 -11.29 -6.98
CA GLU A 69 3.68 -12.36 -7.97
C GLU A 69 5.12 -12.37 -8.47
N HIS A 70 5.79 -11.22 -8.47
CA HIS A 70 7.21 -11.07 -8.83
C HIS A 70 8.16 -11.19 -7.62
N GLY A 71 7.68 -11.70 -6.49
CA GLY A 71 8.49 -11.93 -5.28
C GLY A 71 8.88 -10.65 -4.53
N VAL A 72 8.25 -9.52 -4.85
CA VAL A 72 8.50 -8.24 -4.18
C VAL A 72 7.67 -8.17 -2.90
N GLN A 73 8.34 -7.84 -1.80
CA GLN A 73 7.66 -7.61 -0.54
C GLN A 73 6.84 -6.32 -0.60
N VAL A 74 5.55 -6.42 -0.30
CA VAL A 74 4.62 -5.28 -0.29
C VAL A 74 4.17 -4.97 1.13
N LEU A 75 4.35 -3.72 1.54
CA LEU A 75 3.81 -3.18 2.78
C LEU A 75 2.67 -2.21 2.46
N TRP A 76 1.56 -2.33 3.20
CA TRP A 76 0.38 -1.50 3.00
C TRP A 76 -0.03 -0.82 4.31
N GLY A 77 -0.32 0.47 4.25
CA GLY A 77 -0.65 1.27 5.42
C GLY A 77 -1.66 2.37 5.11
N TRP A 78 -2.19 2.95 6.17
CA TRP A 78 -3.23 3.97 6.13
C TRP A 78 -2.73 5.28 6.73
N CYS A 79 -3.01 6.39 6.05
CA CYS A 79 -2.82 7.72 6.61
C CYS A 79 -4.14 8.16 7.24
N TYR A 80 -4.17 8.19 8.58
CA TYR A 80 -5.32 8.71 9.32
C TYR A 80 -5.09 10.19 9.61
N GLU A 81 -6.10 11.02 9.35
CA GLU A 81 -6.10 12.45 9.65
C GLU A 81 -6.52 12.77 11.10
N GLU A 82 -6.73 11.75 11.94
CA GLU A 82 -7.23 11.93 13.30
C GLU A 82 -6.17 12.53 14.25
N GLU A 83 -6.63 13.41 15.15
CA GLU A 83 -5.82 13.95 16.23
C GLU A 83 -5.25 12.81 17.09
N GLY A 84 -3.91 12.71 17.14
CA GLY A 84 -3.17 11.71 17.91
C GLY A 84 -2.41 10.68 17.09
N ALA A 85 -2.51 10.67 15.75
CA ALA A 85 -1.63 9.86 14.92
C ALA A 85 -0.16 10.34 15.09
N PRO A 86 0.78 9.44 15.45
CA PRO A 86 2.19 9.81 15.55
C PRO A 86 2.73 10.35 14.22
N PRO A 87 3.75 11.24 14.23
CA PRO A 87 4.44 11.64 13.01
C PRO A 87 4.89 10.41 12.20
N TYR A 88 4.71 10.47 10.89
CA TYR A 88 5.08 9.38 9.97
C TYR A 88 4.37 8.05 10.26
N TRP A 89 3.19 8.07 10.87
CA TRP A 89 2.42 6.87 11.20
C TRP A 89 2.25 5.85 10.06
N PRO A 90 2.04 6.26 8.78
CA PRO A 90 2.01 5.32 7.65
C PRO A 90 3.27 4.45 7.51
N TRP A 91 4.44 4.99 7.88
CA TRP A 91 5.72 4.28 7.84
C TRP A 91 5.93 3.43 9.09
N VAL A 92 5.60 3.97 10.26
CA VAL A 92 5.76 3.25 11.53
C VAL A 92 4.89 1.99 11.58
N GLN A 93 3.62 2.09 11.15
CA GLN A 93 2.71 0.95 11.17
C GLN A 93 3.18 -0.19 10.24
N THR A 94 3.65 0.15 9.04
CA THR A 94 4.06 -0.82 8.01
C THR A 94 5.37 -1.50 8.38
N MET A 95 6.35 -0.74 8.87
CA MET A 95 7.62 -1.28 9.36
C MET A 95 7.44 -2.18 10.57
N ARG A 96 6.56 -1.82 11.52
CA ARG A 96 6.23 -2.71 12.66
C ARG A 96 5.62 -4.02 12.20
N SER A 97 4.66 -3.96 11.27
CA SER A 97 4.06 -5.17 10.69
C SER A 97 5.13 -6.04 10.02
N TYR A 98 6.07 -5.43 9.29
CA TYR A 98 7.17 -6.17 8.66
C TYR A 98 8.07 -6.87 9.68
N VAL A 99 8.57 -6.14 10.68
CA VAL A 99 9.46 -6.72 11.70
C VAL A 99 8.78 -7.86 12.45
N GLN A 100 7.49 -7.73 12.76
CA GLN A 100 6.72 -8.81 13.42
C GLN A 100 6.54 -10.05 12.55
N GLN A 101 6.49 -9.91 11.22
CA GLN A 101 6.41 -11.04 10.28
C GLN A 101 7.78 -11.71 10.13
N ALA A 102 8.83 -10.92 9.88
CA ALA A 102 10.19 -11.43 9.72
C ALA A 102 10.74 -12.12 10.99
N SER A 103 10.25 -11.76 12.19
CA SER A 103 10.66 -12.39 13.45
C SER A 103 10.00 -13.74 13.71
N ARG A 104 9.00 -14.15 12.90
CA ARG A 104 8.29 -15.43 13.03
C ARG A 104 8.88 -16.53 12.13
N GLU A 105 9.80 -16.16 11.25
CA GLU A 105 10.56 -17.03 10.34
C GLU A 105 11.94 -17.34 10.95
#